data_AF-A0A524KBG3-F1
#
_entry.id   AF-A0A524KBG3-F1
#
_cell.length_a   1.000
_cell.length_b   1.000
_cell.length_c   1.000
_cell.angle_alpha   90.00
_cell.angle_beta   90.00
_cell.angle_gamma   90.00
#
_symmetry.space_group_name_H-M   'P 1'
#
loop_
_entity.id
_entity.type
_entity.pdbx_description
1 polymer ?
#
loop_
_entity_poly.entity_id
_entity_poly.type
_entity_poly.pdbx_seq_one_letter_code
_entity_poly.pdbx_strand_id
1 'polypeptide(L)'
;MTNLKLKSLAAVAVLLTSTSAFAVQLTIITDGLRSGSGTNSSKSLSGTATAAGAWAWDGAILSAAGTLNGVVGCGPGCTIVTDSTTNMVVNTTLGTTTAASYTCSEGNFLVNVGANGCLSTSLGGDFIDQSSALYNVLGDANCVNRTIGGDDSSTGNPRGLGTSSGGGCDTQDGAYKQWSTFSDGTGVNGGLLTLWNGAGPTSCITTTTKDAACAGVTKLVLQAIPVPAAVWLFGSGLGLLGLARRRIGASA
;
A
#
# COMPACT_ATOMS: atom_id res chain seq x y z
N MET A 1 8.86 -55.29 13.07
CA MET A 1 9.65 -54.04 13.25
C MET A 1 9.45 -53.00 12.12
N THR A 2 8.46 -53.16 11.23
CA THR A 2 8.28 -52.29 10.05
C THR A 2 7.31 -51.11 10.24
N ASN A 3 6.44 -51.14 11.26
CA ASN A 3 5.39 -50.11 11.45
C ASN A 3 5.84 -48.82 12.14
N LEU A 4 7.03 -48.76 12.76
CA LEU A 4 7.49 -47.56 13.48
C LEU A 4 8.07 -46.49 12.54
N LYS A 5 8.65 -46.88 11.39
CA LYS A 5 9.29 -45.94 10.45
C LYS A 5 8.29 -45.11 9.62
N LEU A 6 7.08 -45.62 9.40
CA LEU A 6 6.07 -44.93 8.58
C LEU A 6 5.37 -43.79 9.33
N LYS A 7 5.19 -43.93 10.66
CA LYS A 7 4.52 -42.92 11.50
C LYS A 7 5.40 -41.68 11.77
N SER A 8 6.71 -41.85 11.84
CA SER A 8 7.66 -40.75 12.05
C SER A 8 7.87 -39.89 10.79
N LEU A 9 7.77 -40.47 9.58
CA LEU A 9 7.80 -39.67 8.33
C LEU A 9 6.56 -38.78 8.17
N ALA A 10 5.37 -39.26 8.55
CA ALA A 10 4.14 -38.46 8.43
C ALA A 10 4.11 -37.24 9.38
N ALA A 11 4.68 -37.37 10.58
CA ALA A 11 4.75 -36.25 11.54
C ALA A 11 5.74 -35.14 11.09
N VAL A 12 6.84 -35.52 10.44
CA VAL A 12 7.81 -34.57 9.88
C VAL A 12 7.23 -33.87 8.64
N ALA A 13 6.43 -34.57 7.82
CA ALA A 13 5.74 -33.96 6.68
C ALA A 13 4.68 -32.93 7.09
N VAL A 14 4.02 -33.10 8.25
CA VAL A 14 3.04 -32.13 8.77
C VAL A 14 3.71 -30.87 9.34
N LEU A 15 4.94 -30.96 9.87
CA LEU A 15 5.70 -29.76 10.27
C LEU A 15 6.34 -29.02 9.10
N LEU A 16 6.57 -29.68 7.95
CA LEU A 16 7.16 -29.08 6.76
C LEU A 16 6.12 -28.47 5.80
N THR A 17 4.82 -28.71 6.01
CA THR A 17 3.74 -28.22 5.13
C THR A 17 3.00 -27.00 5.67
N SER A 18 3.32 -26.51 6.87
CA SER A 18 2.70 -25.32 7.47
C SER A 18 3.51 -24.04 7.21
N THR A 19 4.06 -23.86 6.01
CA THR A 19 4.70 -22.61 5.59
C THR A 19 3.73 -21.64 4.93
N SER A 20 2.41 -21.77 5.15
CA SER A 20 1.51 -20.65 4.90
C SER A 20 1.96 -19.51 5.79
N ALA A 21 2.73 -18.58 5.23
CA ALA A 21 3.32 -17.46 5.93
C ALA A 21 2.22 -16.76 6.72
N PHE A 22 2.33 -16.75 8.05
CA PHE A 22 1.44 -15.95 8.87
C PHE A 22 1.70 -14.50 8.50
N ALA A 23 0.75 -13.87 7.81
CA ALA A 23 0.91 -12.49 7.42
C ALA A 23 1.09 -11.63 8.68
N VAL A 24 2.19 -10.88 8.72
CA VAL A 24 2.51 -10.00 9.84
C VAL A 24 1.53 -8.84 9.83
N GLN A 25 0.88 -8.61 10.96
CA GLN A 25 -0.01 -7.47 11.13
C GLN A 25 0.81 -6.20 11.31
N LEU A 26 0.43 -5.16 10.57
CA LEU A 26 1.17 -3.92 10.42
C LEU A 26 0.28 -2.71 10.70
N THR A 27 0.91 -1.62 11.12
CA THR A 27 0.32 -0.28 11.19
C THR A 27 1.12 0.65 10.31
N ILE A 28 0.46 1.44 9.48
CA ILE A 28 1.13 2.47 8.68
C ILE A 28 1.61 3.61 9.59
N ILE A 29 2.89 3.97 9.46
CA ILE A 29 3.48 5.11 10.17
C ILE A 29 3.58 6.32 9.24
N THR A 30 4.00 6.08 8.00
CA THR A 30 4.30 7.16 7.06
C THR A 30 4.04 6.71 5.63
N ASP A 31 3.41 7.60 4.87
CA ASP A 31 3.37 7.57 3.40
C ASP A 31 3.95 8.91 2.95
N GLY A 32 5.20 8.89 2.51
CA GLY A 32 5.95 10.10 2.18
C GLY A 32 5.98 10.33 0.69
N LEU A 33 5.50 11.49 0.23
CA LEU A 33 5.77 12.03 -1.10
C LEU A 33 6.88 13.09 -0.99
N ARG A 34 7.96 12.94 -1.74
CA ARG A 34 8.99 13.99 -1.85
C ARG A 34 8.77 14.86 -3.09
N SER A 35 8.55 16.15 -2.85
CA SER A 35 8.59 17.16 -3.90
C SER A 35 10.04 17.57 -4.18
N GLY A 36 10.45 17.48 -5.45
CA GLY A 36 11.79 17.89 -5.90
C GLY A 36 12.01 19.40 -5.90
N SER A 37 10.96 20.22 -5.83
CA SER A 37 11.08 21.68 -5.91
C SER A 37 11.37 22.35 -4.57
N GLY A 38 11.53 21.57 -3.49
CA GLY A 38 11.67 22.11 -2.13
C GLY A 38 10.37 22.69 -1.54
N THR A 39 9.28 22.68 -2.30
CA THR A 39 7.92 23.01 -1.83
C THR A 39 7.46 21.97 -0.83
N ASN A 40 6.96 22.40 0.32
CA ASN A 40 6.47 21.51 1.38
C ASN A 40 5.14 20.85 0.95
N SER A 41 5.20 19.83 0.09
CA SER A 41 4.07 18.93 -0.07
C SER A 41 4.06 17.98 1.13
N SER A 42 3.15 18.18 2.08
CA SER A 42 2.93 17.22 3.16
C SER A 42 1.89 16.21 2.68
N LYS A 43 2.17 14.91 2.84
CA LYS A 43 1.13 13.88 2.75
C LYS A 43 0.65 13.54 4.15
N SER A 44 -0.63 13.73 4.44
CA SER A 44 -1.25 13.22 5.67
C SER A 44 -2.09 11.99 5.35
N LEU A 45 -2.14 11.07 6.31
CA LEU A 45 -2.88 9.82 6.20
C LEU A 45 -4.05 9.82 7.17
N SER A 46 -5.20 9.31 6.73
CA SER A 46 -6.35 9.04 7.58
C SER A 46 -7.16 7.86 7.05
N GLY A 47 -8.18 7.44 7.80
CA GLY A 47 -9.07 6.34 7.44
C GLY A 47 -8.86 5.09 8.29
N THR A 48 -9.66 4.05 8.07
CA THR A 48 -9.57 2.81 8.86
C THR A 48 -8.28 2.04 8.59
N ALA A 49 -7.67 2.23 7.42
CA ALA A 49 -6.37 1.64 7.08
C ALA A 49 -5.21 2.24 7.90
N THR A 50 -5.43 3.31 8.67
CA THR A 50 -4.41 3.80 9.62
C THR A 50 -4.51 3.12 10.99
N ALA A 51 -5.51 2.28 11.22
CA ALA A 51 -5.66 1.54 12.47
C ALA A 51 -4.59 0.45 12.60
N ALA A 52 -4.29 0.09 13.85
CA ALA A 52 -3.39 -1.01 14.12
C ALA A 52 -3.97 -2.34 13.62
N GLY A 53 -3.21 -3.04 12.77
CA GLY A 53 -3.58 -4.35 12.23
C GLY A 53 -4.49 -4.23 11.02
N ALA A 54 -4.60 -3.03 10.46
CA ALA A 54 -5.29 -2.84 9.20
C ALA A 54 -4.46 -3.33 8.01
N TRP A 55 -3.16 -3.60 8.20
CA TRP A 55 -2.28 -4.07 7.14
C TRP A 55 -1.74 -5.46 7.45
N ALA A 56 -1.58 -6.29 6.44
CA ALA A 56 -1.03 -7.63 6.52
C ALA A 56 0.08 -7.80 5.48
N TRP A 57 1.24 -8.33 5.90
CA TRP A 57 2.40 -8.58 5.03
C TRP A 57 2.81 -10.04 5.06
N ASP A 58 2.85 -10.69 3.90
CA ASP A 58 3.23 -12.11 3.77
C ASP A 58 4.68 -12.33 3.29
N GLY A 59 5.46 -11.27 3.12
CA GLY A 59 6.81 -11.30 2.55
C GLY A 59 6.90 -10.86 1.08
N ALA A 60 5.77 -10.78 0.37
CA ALA A 60 5.69 -10.33 -1.02
C ALA A 60 4.49 -9.41 -1.31
N ILE A 61 3.39 -9.62 -0.59
CA ILE A 61 2.12 -8.93 -0.76
C ILE A 61 1.76 -8.21 0.53
N LEU A 62 1.57 -6.89 0.41
CA LEU A 62 1.07 -6.03 1.46
C LEU A 62 -0.40 -5.74 1.18
N SER A 63 -1.30 -6.15 2.07
CA SER A 63 -2.75 -5.97 1.93
C SER A 63 -3.30 -5.09 3.04
N ALA A 64 -4.14 -4.12 2.70
CA ALA A 64 -4.89 -3.29 3.64
C ALA A 64 -6.33 -3.77 3.78
N ALA A 65 -6.91 -3.55 4.95
CA ALA A 65 -8.34 -3.62 5.21
C ALA A 65 -8.91 -2.21 5.40
N GLY A 66 -10.01 -1.92 4.71
CA GLY A 66 -10.75 -0.67 4.82
C GLY A 66 -10.16 0.46 3.98
N THR A 67 -10.35 1.71 4.42
CA THR A 67 -10.08 2.91 3.62
C THR A 67 -8.78 3.59 4.03
N LEU A 68 -7.94 3.92 3.05
CA LEU A 68 -6.78 4.79 3.20
C LEU A 68 -7.06 6.09 2.44
N ASN A 69 -6.95 7.22 3.13
CA ASN A 69 -6.99 8.55 2.51
C ASN A 69 -5.61 9.20 2.62
N GLY A 70 -4.99 9.52 1.49
CA GLY A 70 -3.74 10.25 1.40
C GLY A 70 -3.99 11.66 0.89
N VAL A 71 -3.84 12.67 1.76
CA VAL A 71 -4.05 14.08 1.40
C VAL A 71 -2.71 14.72 1.09
N VAL A 72 -2.51 15.21 -0.14
CA VAL A 72 -1.36 16.02 -0.52
C VAL A 72 -1.72 17.48 -0.30
N GLY A 73 -1.02 18.16 0.60
CA GLY A 73 -1.26 19.57 0.93
C GLY A 73 -0.02 20.44 0.82
N CYS A 74 -0.21 21.76 0.71
CA CYS A 74 0.87 22.76 0.65
C CYS A 74 1.05 23.56 1.96
N GLY A 75 0.38 23.14 3.04
CA GLY A 75 0.36 23.79 4.33
C GLY A 75 -1.01 23.64 5.03
N PRO A 76 -1.18 24.19 6.24
CA PRO A 76 -2.47 24.18 6.93
C PRO A 76 -3.58 24.81 6.08
N GLY A 77 -4.68 24.08 5.86
CA GLY A 77 -5.82 24.56 5.06
C GLY A 77 -5.62 24.54 3.54
N CYS A 78 -4.44 24.13 3.05
CA CYS A 78 -4.17 23.96 1.64
C CYS A 78 -4.16 22.48 1.27
N THR A 79 -5.13 22.07 0.47
CA THR A 79 -5.20 20.73 -0.12
C THR A 79 -4.97 20.84 -1.62
N ILE A 80 -4.05 20.05 -2.16
CA ILE A 80 -3.78 19.93 -3.58
C ILE A 80 -4.68 18.83 -4.16
N VAL A 81 -4.54 17.61 -3.65
CA VAL A 81 -5.37 16.45 -4.03
C VAL A 81 -5.54 15.51 -2.83
N THR A 82 -6.60 14.71 -2.83
CA THR A 82 -6.79 13.60 -1.90
C THR A 82 -6.97 12.31 -2.68
N ASP A 83 -6.07 11.36 -2.47
CA ASP A 83 -6.22 9.99 -2.93
C ASP A 83 -7.00 9.18 -1.90
N SER A 84 -8.01 8.44 -2.32
CA SER A 84 -8.74 7.51 -1.45
C SER A 84 -8.75 6.11 -2.07
N THR A 85 -8.29 5.11 -1.32
CA THR A 85 -8.32 3.70 -1.72
C THR A 85 -9.07 2.85 -0.71
N THR A 86 -9.70 1.77 -1.17
CA THR A 86 -10.28 0.75 -0.28
C THR A 86 -9.67 -0.61 -0.54
N ASN A 87 -9.32 -1.34 0.52
CA ASN A 87 -8.74 -2.68 0.47
C ASN A 87 -7.53 -2.78 -0.48
N MET A 88 -6.59 -1.85 -0.35
CA MET A 88 -5.42 -1.76 -1.23
C MET A 88 -4.51 -2.98 -1.07
N VAL A 89 -4.01 -3.51 -2.18
CA VAL A 89 -3.07 -4.62 -2.23
C VAL A 89 -1.86 -4.18 -3.06
N VAL A 90 -0.67 -4.32 -2.49
CA VAL A 90 0.61 -4.03 -3.12
C VAL A 90 1.39 -5.33 -3.24
N ASN A 91 1.67 -5.75 -4.48
CA ASN A 91 2.48 -6.93 -4.75
C ASN A 91 3.88 -6.48 -5.20
N THR A 92 4.87 -6.60 -4.32
CA THR A 92 6.24 -6.13 -4.60
C THR A 92 7.02 -7.07 -5.53
N THR A 93 6.55 -8.31 -5.69
CA THR A 93 7.16 -9.29 -6.62
C THR A 93 6.76 -9.00 -8.06
N LEU A 94 5.49 -8.68 -8.28
CA LEU A 94 4.96 -8.34 -9.61
C LEU A 94 5.04 -6.85 -9.92
N GLY A 95 5.35 -6.01 -8.92
CA GLY A 95 5.37 -4.55 -9.07
C GLY A 95 3.99 -3.96 -9.36
N THR A 96 2.92 -4.60 -8.86
CA THR A 96 1.52 -4.20 -9.09
C THR A 96 0.85 -3.67 -7.84
N THR A 97 -0.12 -2.77 -8.02
CA THR A 97 -1.00 -2.27 -6.96
C THR A 97 -2.44 -2.42 -7.43
N THR A 98 -3.30 -3.00 -6.59
CA THR A 98 -4.74 -3.13 -6.82
C THR A 98 -5.52 -2.64 -5.60
N ALA A 99 -6.81 -2.43 -5.75
CA ALA A 99 -7.71 -2.02 -4.67
C ALA A 99 -9.14 -2.42 -5.05
N ALA A 100 -10.05 -2.45 -4.07
CA ALA A 100 -11.48 -2.55 -4.35
C ALA A 100 -12.04 -1.25 -4.96
N SER A 101 -11.50 -0.10 -4.57
CA SER A 101 -11.77 1.18 -5.22
C SER A 101 -10.60 2.15 -5.10
N TYR A 102 -10.51 3.07 -6.04
CA TYR A 102 -9.67 4.26 -6.02
C TYR A 102 -10.48 5.48 -6.47
N THR A 103 -10.30 6.62 -5.81
CA THR A 103 -10.81 7.91 -6.27
C THR A 103 -9.79 8.99 -5.95
N CYS A 104 -9.62 9.95 -6.85
CA CYS A 104 -8.92 11.19 -6.56
C CYS A 104 -9.94 12.32 -6.42
N SER A 105 -9.84 13.08 -5.32
CA SER A 105 -10.61 14.31 -5.13
C SER A 105 -9.69 15.51 -5.25
N GLU A 106 -10.12 16.49 -6.04
CA GLU A 106 -9.40 17.75 -6.18
C GLU A 106 -9.45 18.53 -4.86
N GLY A 107 -8.35 19.20 -4.54
CA GLY A 107 -8.27 20.11 -3.41
C GLY A 107 -8.69 21.53 -3.76
N ASN A 108 -8.39 22.48 -2.87
CA ASN A 108 -8.70 23.89 -3.08
C ASN A 108 -7.57 24.69 -3.73
N PHE A 109 -6.37 24.11 -3.85
CA PHE A 109 -5.20 24.87 -4.31
C PHE A 109 -5.19 25.06 -5.84
N LEU A 110 -5.30 23.98 -6.61
CA LEU A 110 -4.97 24.00 -8.04
C LEU A 110 -6.01 24.74 -8.90
N VAL A 111 -7.28 24.74 -8.50
CA VAL A 111 -8.33 25.51 -9.18
C VAL A 111 -8.00 27.01 -9.24
N ASN A 112 -7.32 27.56 -8.20
CA ASN A 112 -6.92 28.97 -8.18
C ASN A 112 -5.75 29.30 -9.12
N VAL A 113 -5.07 28.29 -9.64
CA VAL A 113 -3.98 28.44 -10.61
C VAL A 113 -4.35 27.86 -11.98
N GLY A 114 -5.64 27.59 -12.21
CA GLY A 114 -6.14 27.12 -13.51
C GLY A 114 -5.69 25.69 -13.83
N ALA A 115 -5.60 24.81 -12.83
CA ALA A 115 -5.26 23.41 -13.03
C ALA A 115 -6.16 22.45 -12.24
N ASN A 116 -6.26 21.21 -12.68
CA ASN A 116 -6.85 20.10 -11.95
C ASN A 116 -5.80 18.98 -11.78
N GLY A 117 -5.43 18.67 -10.55
CA GLY A 117 -4.38 17.71 -10.21
C GLY A 117 -4.82 16.25 -10.28
N CYS A 118 -6.10 15.96 -10.10
CA CYS A 118 -6.64 14.61 -10.27
C CYS A 118 -6.74 14.20 -11.73
N LEU A 119 -7.08 15.14 -12.62
CA LEU A 119 -7.24 14.90 -14.04
C LEU A 119 -5.99 15.22 -14.85
N SER A 120 -5.02 15.93 -14.28
CA SER A 120 -3.87 16.49 -15.02
C SER A 120 -4.33 17.29 -16.23
N THR A 121 -5.20 18.27 -15.98
CA THR A 121 -5.72 19.20 -16.99
C THR A 121 -5.45 20.66 -16.60
N SER A 122 -5.32 21.52 -17.61
CA SER A 122 -5.36 22.98 -17.49
C SER A 122 -6.81 23.45 -17.68
N LEU A 123 -7.29 24.37 -16.84
CA LEU A 123 -8.67 24.91 -16.85
C LEU A 123 -8.90 26.02 -17.91
N GLY A 124 -8.13 25.96 -19.00
CA GLY A 124 -8.25 26.93 -20.08
C GLY A 124 -8.04 28.40 -19.69
N GLY A 125 -8.71 29.28 -20.42
CA GLY A 125 -8.68 30.73 -20.23
C GLY A 125 -9.79 31.25 -19.30
N ASP A 126 -10.85 30.47 -19.07
CA ASP A 126 -11.97 30.87 -18.22
C ASP A 126 -11.83 30.41 -16.75
N PHE A 127 -10.86 29.54 -16.45
CA PHE A 127 -10.60 28.97 -15.12
C PHE A 127 -11.77 28.14 -14.57
N ILE A 128 -12.63 27.60 -15.43
CA ILE A 128 -13.76 26.75 -15.07
C ILE A 128 -13.41 25.30 -15.40
N ASP A 129 -13.47 24.41 -14.41
CA ASP A 129 -13.30 22.99 -14.65
C ASP A 129 -14.52 22.40 -15.35
N GLN A 130 -14.36 22.10 -16.64
CA GLN A 130 -15.36 21.46 -17.48
C GLN A 130 -14.99 20.00 -17.79
N SER A 131 -13.90 19.53 -17.20
CA SER A 131 -13.41 18.17 -17.30
C SER A 131 -14.02 17.28 -16.21
N SER A 132 -13.99 15.97 -16.44
CA SER A 132 -14.48 14.99 -15.48
C SER A 132 -13.70 13.69 -15.57
N ALA A 133 -13.77 12.86 -14.53
CA ALA A 133 -13.35 11.48 -14.61
C ALA A 133 -14.36 10.54 -13.97
N LEU A 134 -14.51 9.38 -14.58
CA LEU A 134 -15.12 8.21 -13.99
C LEU A 134 -14.01 7.29 -13.49
N TYR A 135 -13.92 7.12 -12.18
CA TYR A 135 -13.02 6.16 -11.54
C TYR A 135 -13.72 4.82 -11.33
N ASN A 136 -12.96 3.73 -11.24
CA ASN A 136 -13.47 2.38 -10.99
C ASN A 136 -14.38 1.88 -12.11
N VAL A 137 -14.06 2.21 -13.36
CA VAL A 137 -14.85 1.80 -14.52
C VAL A 137 -14.91 0.27 -14.56
N LEU A 138 -16.13 -0.27 -14.67
CA LEU A 138 -16.40 -1.72 -14.60
C LEU A 138 -15.93 -2.40 -13.30
N GLY A 139 -15.77 -1.63 -12.21
CA GLY A 139 -15.31 -2.13 -10.92
C GLY A 139 -13.79 -2.34 -10.81
N ASP A 140 -13.01 -1.89 -11.80
CA ASP A 140 -11.54 -1.96 -11.75
C ASP A 140 -10.96 -0.64 -11.20
N ALA A 141 -10.34 -0.69 -10.01
CA ALA A 141 -9.68 0.46 -9.39
C ALA A 141 -8.47 1.01 -10.17
N ASN A 142 -7.95 0.26 -11.14
CA ASN A 142 -6.94 0.71 -12.09
C ASN A 142 -7.54 1.23 -13.40
N CYS A 143 -8.86 1.48 -13.46
CA CYS A 143 -9.50 2.02 -14.65
C CYS A 143 -10.13 3.39 -14.38
N VAL A 144 -9.62 4.39 -15.11
CA VAL A 144 -10.09 5.78 -15.08
C VAL A 144 -10.44 6.20 -16.50
N ASN A 145 -11.63 6.78 -16.70
CA ASN A 145 -12.03 7.42 -17.95
C ASN A 145 -12.21 8.91 -17.72
N ARG A 146 -11.27 9.71 -18.22
CA ARG A 146 -11.29 11.16 -18.22
C ARG A 146 -11.99 11.68 -19.47
N THR A 147 -12.86 12.66 -19.28
CA THR A 147 -13.42 13.47 -20.37
C THR A 147 -12.93 14.89 -20.18
N ILE A 148 -12.35 15.47 -21.24
CA ILE A 148 -11.91 16.87 -21.26
C ILE A 148 -13.02 17.68 -21.93
N GLY A 149 -13.50 18.71 -21.25
CA GLY A 149 -14.59 19.57 -21.73
C GLY A 149 -14.15 21.02 -21.96
N GLY A 150 -14.94 21.79 -22.69
CA GLY A 150 -14.72 23.22 -22.82
C GLY A 150 -13.43 23.62 -23.53
N ASP A 151 -12.75 24.61 -22.95
CA ASP A 151 -11.40 25.04 -23.29
C ASP A 151 -10.32 24.41 -22.37
N ASP A 152 -10.68 23.40 -21.58
CA ASP A 152 -9.71 22.61 -20.84
C ASP A 152 -8.78 21.85 -21.78
N SER A 153 -7.56 21.57 -21.31
CA SER A 153 -6.59 20.79 -22.08
C SER A 153 -5.80 19.81 -21.22
N SER A 154 -5.44 18.66 -21.80
CA SER A 154 -4.60 17.65 -21.14
C SER A 154 -3.19 18.17 -20.94
N THR A 155 -2.68 18.11 -19.71
CA THR A 155 -1.27 18.38 -19.40
C THR A 155 -0.50 17.09 -19.04
N GLY A 156 -1.20 15.98 -18.85
CA GLY A 156 -0.61 14.68 -18.57
C GLY A 156 -1.66 13.57 -18.48
N ASN A 157 -1.29 12.46 -17.85
CA ASN A 157 -2.22 11.37 -17.54
C ASN A 157 -3.05 11.72 -16.29
N PRO A 158 -4.33 11.33 -16.21
CA PRO A 158 -5.08 11.42 -14.95
C PRO A 158 -4.38 10.63 -13.84
N ARG A 159 -4.58 11.10 -12.61
CA ARG A 159 -4.11 10.42 -11.41
C ARG A 159 -4.89 9.12 -11.22
N GLY A 160 -4.19 8.04 -10.89
CA GLY A 160 -4.76 6.71 -10.76
C GLY A 160 -4.19 5.91 -9.60
N LEU A 161 -4.60 4.65 -9.45
CA LEU A 161 -4.01 3.75 -8.46
C LEU A 161 -2.62 3.25 -8.92
N GLY A 162 -2.57 2.70 -10.12
CA GLY A 162 -1.39 2.13 -10.77
C GLY A 162 -1.14 2.73 -12.16
N THR A 163 -0.46 1.97 -13.03
CA THR A 163 -0.11 2.43 -14.39
C THR A 163 -0.58 1.54 -15.52
N SER A 164 -1.44 0.56 -15.24
CA SER A 164 -2.04 -0.24 -16.29
C SER A 164 -3.20 0.50 -16.94
N SER A 165 -3.09 0.78 -18.24
CA SER A 165 -4.23 1.09 -19.11
C SER A 165 -4.53 -0.10 -20.02
N GLY A 166 -5.76 -0.57 -19.98
CA GLY A 166 -6.28 -1.60 -20.88
C GLY A 166 -7.80 -1.47 -20.98
N GLY A 167 -8.41 -1.93 -22.07
CA GLY A 167 -9.87 -2.06 -22.13
C GLY A 167 -10.69 -0.75 -22.14
N GLY A 168 -10.13 0.36 -22.62
CA GLY A 168 -10.85 1.64 -22.74
C GLY A 168 -10.63 2.62 -21.58
N CYS A 169 -9.72 2.31 -20.66
CA CYS A 169 -9.23 3.22 -19.63
C CYS A 169 -8.13 4.14 -20.15
N ASP A 170 -8.05 5.34 -19.61
CA ASP A 170 -6.90 6.22 -19.79
C ASP A 170 -5.65 5.67 -19.09
N THR A 171 -4.50 5.98 -19.68
CA THR A 171 -3.20 5.83 -19.01
C THR A 171 -3.20 6.71 -17.78
N GLN A 172 -2.70 6.18 -16.66
CA GLN A 172 -2.68 6.84 -15.38
C GLN A 172 -1.27 7.15 -14.89
N ASP A 173 -1.13 8.26 -14.19
CA ASP A 173 0.01 8.51 -13.31
C ASP A 173 -0.36 8.03 -11.90
N GLY A 174 0.05 6.80 -11.60
CA GLY A 174 -0.34 6.10 -10.38
C GLY A 174 0.17 6.79 -9.11
N ALA A 175 -0.75 7.12 -8.20
CA ALA A 175 -0.48 7.59 -6.85
C ALA A 175 0.31 6.57 -6.02
N TYR A 176 0.20 5.28 -6.37
CA TYR A 176 0.81 4.15 -5.67
C TYR A 176 1.51 3.20 -6.67
N LYS A 177 2.27 3.74 -7.63
CA LYS A 177 2.97 2.97 -8.67
C LYS A 177 4.22 2.23 -8.15
N GLN A 178 4.39 0.98 -8.58
CA GLN A 178 5.65 0.19 -8.59
C GLN A 178 6.40 0.16 -7.26
N TRP A 179 5.79 -0.45 -6.24
CA TRP A 179 6.45 -0.65 -4.96
C TRP A 179 7.42 -1.82 -4.99
N SER A 180 8.61 -1.58 -4.47
CA SER A 180 9.64 -2.56 -4.19
C SER A 180 9.97 -2.57 -2.70
N THR A 181 10.39 -3.71 -2.19
CA THR A 181 10.85 -3.81 -0.79
C THR A 181 12.22 -3.14 -0.68
N PHE A 182 12.29 -2.03 0.05
CA PHE A 182 13.58 -1.39 0.38
C PHE A 182 14.23 -2.08 1.58
N SER A 183 13.45 -2.33 2.63
CA SER A 183 13.90 -3.05 3.82
C SER A 183 12.73 -3.79 4.47
N ASP A 184 12.96 -5.03 4.87
CA ASP A 184 12.00 -5.84 5.62
C ASP A 184 12.58 -6.28 6.96
N GLY A 185 12.16 -5.60 8.02
CA GLY A 185 12.45 -5.95 9.41
C GLY A 185 11.28 -6.63 10.12
N THR A 186 10.22 -7.06 9.42
CA THR A 186 9.00 -7.57 10.07
C THR A 186 9.21 -8.87 10.85
N GLY A 187 10.30 -9.59 10.59
CA GLY A 187 10.72 -10.76 11.37
C GLY A 187 11.23 -10.46 12.78
N VAL A 188 11.48 -9.18 13.12
CA VAL A 188 11.82 -8.77 14.50
C VAL A 188 10.61 -8.13 15.19
N ASN A 189 10.48 -8.35 16.50
CA ASN A 189 9.38 -7.79 17.27
C ASN A 189 9.39 -6.24 17.19
N GLY A 190 8.33 -5.66 16.63
CA GLY A 190 8.22 -4.21 16.41
C GLY A 190 9.03 -3.67 15.24
N GLY A 191 9.57 -4.53 14.37
CA GLY A 191 10.37 -4.12 13.22
C GLY A 191 9.59 -3.36 12.15
N LEU A 192 10.32 -2.72 11.23
CA LEU A 192 9.75 -1.87 10.19
C LEU A 192 9.77 -2.56 8.82
N LEU A 193 8.69 -2.38 8.06
CA LEU A 193 8.65 -2.61 6.62
C LEU A 193 8.76 -1.25 5.92
N THR A 194 9.71 -1.11 5.00
CA THR A 194 9.81 0.07 4.12
C THR A 194 9.67 -0.36 2.68
N LEU A 195 8.65 0.14 2.01
CA LEU A 195 8.45 0.02 0.57
C LEU A 195 8.82 1.33 -0.13
N TRP A 196 9.29 1.23 -1.37
CA TRP A 196 9.72 2.36 -2.18
C TRP A 196 9.32 2.19 -3.65
N ASN A 197 8.95 3.29 -4.30
CA ASN A 197 8.48 3.27 -5.69
C ASN A 197 9.56 3.14 -6.78
N GLY A 198 10.82 2.94 -6.40
CA GLY A 198 11.92 2.81 -7.36
C GLY A 198 12.39 4.13 -7.98
N ALA A 199 11.76 5.27 -7.67
CA ALA A 199 12.13 6.57 -8.23
C ALA A 199 13.24 7.24 -7.40
N GLY A 200 14.24 7.82 -8.07
CA GLY A 200 15.33 8.59 -7.45
C GLY A 200 16.43 7.72 -6.81
N PRO A 201 17.44 8.34 -6.17
CA PRO A 201 18.46 7.62 -5.42
C PRO A 201 17.92 7.13 -4.06
N THR A 202 18.41 5.98 -3.58
CA THR A 202 17.97 5.38 -2.30
C THR A 202 18.29 6.23 -1.07
N SER A 203 19.24 7.17 -1.17
CA SER A 203 19.49 8.18 -0.13
C SER A 203 18.23 9.02 0.15
N CYS A 204 17.34 9.18 -0.81
CA CYS A 204 16.04 9.85 -0.64
C CYS A 204 15.06 9.07 0.24
N ILE A 205 15.36 7.83 0.62
CA ILE A 205 14.49 7.07 1.52
C ILE A 205 14.83 7.41 2.98
N THR A 206 16.12 7.61 3.27
CA THR A 206 16.64 7.75 4.64
C THR A 206 16.89 9.18 5.09
N THR A 207 17.13 10.11 4.16
CA THR A 207 17.38 11.52 4.54
C THR A 207 16.07 12.23 4.92
N THR A 208 16.17 13.41 5.52
CA THR A 208 15.04 14.34 5.67
C THR A 208 15.29 15.65 4.92
N THR A 209 16.46 15.78 4.28
CA THR A 209 16.86 16.96 3.52
C THR A 209 16.12 17.03 2.19
N LYS A 210 15.69 18.26 1.85
CA LYS A 210 15.06 18.60 0.58
C LYS A 210 16.11 18.54 -0.53
N ASP A 211 15.91 17.67 -1.50
CA ASP A 211 16.82 17.48 -2.62
C ASP A 211 16.00 17.28 -3.90
N ALA A 212 16.32 18.03 -4.94
CA ALA A 212 15.68 17.92 -6.24
C ALA A 212 15.89 16.56 -6.89
N ALA A 213 17.02 15.89 -6.59
CA ALA A 213 17.26 14.51 -7.00
C ALA A 213 16.24 13.52 -6.42
N CYS A 214 15.51 13.93 -5.36
CA CYS A 214 14.47 13.12 -4.73
C CYS A 214 13.05 13.40 -5.23
N ALA A 215 12.90 14.15 -6.33
CA ALA A 215 11.59 14.41 -6.92
C ALA A 215 10.86 13.10 -7.24
N GLY A 216 9.61 12.97 -6.78
CA GLY A 216 8.77 11.81 -7.11
C GLY A 216 9.13 10.53 -6.36
N VAL A 217 10.12 10.55 -5.47
CA VAL A 217 10.37 9.45 -4.53
C VAL A 217 9.15 9.33 -3.60
N THR A 218 8.52 8.17 -3.57
CA THR A 218 7.51 7.83 -2.57
C THR A 218 7.93 6.64 -1.74
N LYS A 219 7.65 6.70 -0.43
CA LYS A 219 7.92 5.60 0.49
C LYS A 219 6.72 5.29 1.37
N LEU A 220 6.53 4.02 1.67
CA LEU A 220 5.56 3.54 2.64
C LEU A 220 6.32 2.89 3.79
N VAL A 221 6.13 3.38 5.01
CA VAL A 221 6.75 2.83 6.22
C VAL A 221 5.65 2.29 7.11
N LEU A 222 5.75 1.00 7.44
CA LEU A 222 4.84 0.30 8.32
C LEU A 222 5.59 -0.34 9.48
N GLN A 223 4.92 -0.49 10.61
CA GLN A 223 5.47 -1.14 11.81
C GLN A 223 4.74 -2.43 12.11
N ALA A 224 5.51 -3.51 12.31
CA ALA A 224 5.01 -4.78 12.80
C ALA A 224 4.40 -4.59 14.19
N ILE A 225 3.17 -5.07 14.37
CA ILE A 225 2.51 -5.06 15.67
C ILE A 225 3.17 -6.13 16.53
N PRO A 226 3.70 -5.77 17.71
CA PRO A 226 4.20 -6.74 18.65
C PRO A 226 3.13 -7.78 19.00
N VAL A 227 3.36 -9.04 18.60
CA VAL A 227 2.54 -10.14 19.10
C VAL A 227 3.01 -10.43 20.52
N PRO A 228 2.14 -10.33 21.54
CA PRO A 228 2.53 -10.66 22.90
C PRO A 228 3.10 -12.08 22.96
N ALA A 229 4.26 -12.25 23.60
CA ALA A 229 4.94 -13.55 23.72
C ALA A 229 4.04 -14.66 24.29
N ALA A 230 3.00 -14.29 25.04
CA ALA A 230 1.97 -15.20 25.51
C ALA A 230 1.31 -16.01 24.38
N VAL A 231 1.03 -15.43 23.21
CA VAL A 231 0.40 -16.13 22.08
C VAL A 231 1.31 -17.26 21.57
N TRP A 232 2.62 -17.00 21.51
CA TRP A 232 3.63 -18.01 21.16
C TRP A 232 3.69 -19.14 22.19
N LEU A 233 3.66 -18.80 23.48
CA LEU A 233 3.67 -19.78 24.57
C LEU A 233 2.41 -20.63 24.60
N PHE A 234 1.24 -20.06 24.32
CA PHE A 234 -0.01 -20.83 24.26
C PHE A 234 -0.09 -21.73 23.03
N GLY A 235 0.34 -21.28 21.85
CA GLY A 235 0.35 -22.11 20.65
C GLY A 235 1.30 -23.31 20.77
N SER A 236 2.52 -23.08 21.24
CA SER A 236 3.50 -24.15 21.46
C SER A 236 3.13 -25.03 22.66
N GLY A 237 2.59 -24.44 23.73
CA GLY A 237 2.07 -25.18 24.89
C GLY A 237 0.93 -26.13 24.52
N LEU A 238 -0.05 -25.68 23.72
CA LEU A 238 -1.15 -26.52 23.25
C LEU A 238 -0.66 -27.66 22.33
N GLY A 239 0.33 -27.39 21.47
CA GLY A 239 0.97 -28.43 20.65
C GLY A 239 1.64 -29.51 21.50
N LEU A 240 2.38 -29.10 22.54
CA LEU A 240 3.03 -30.03 23.48
C LEU A 240 2.02 -30.81 24.33
N LEU A 241 0.96 -30.15 24.80
CA LEU A 241 -0.14 -30.80 25.54
C LEU A 241 -0.89 -31.84 24.67
N GLY A 242 -1.13 -31.53 23.40
CA GLY A 242 -1.72 -32.47 22.44
C GLY A 242 -0.85 -33.70 22.20
N LEU A 243 0.48 -33.51 22.09
CA LEU A 243 1.45 -34.61 21.98
C LEU A 243 1.51 -35.46 23.25
N ALA A 244 1.50 -34.83 24.43
CA ALA A 244 1.49 -35.54 25.70
C ALA A 244 0.25 -36.44 25.85
N ARG A 245 -0.94 -35.94 25.46
CA ARG A 245 -2.20 -36.71 25.52
C ARG A 245 -2.19 -37.93 24.59
N ARG A 246 -1.60 -37.83 23.39
CA ARG A 246 -1.48 -38.97 22.46
C ARG A 246 -0.59 -40.10 22.98
N ARG A 247 0.41 -39.82 23.83
CA ARG A 247 1.29 -40.85 24.39
C ARG A 247 0.62 -41.65 25.51
N ILE A 248 -0.29 -41.04 26.26
CA ILE A 248 -0.99 -41.69 27.37
C ILE A 248 -2.03 -42.69 26.83
N GLY A 249 -2.75 -42.35 25.76
CA GLY A 249 -3.75 -43.24 25.17
C GLY A 249 -3.21 -44.41 24.34
N ALA A 250 -1.89 -44.48 24.10
CA ALA A 250 -1.25 -45.57 23.34
C ALA A 250 -0.59 -46.65 24.23
N SER A 251 -0.68 -46.49 25.56
CA SER A 251 -0.09 -47.40 26.56
C SER A 251 -1.16 -48.19 27.35
N ALA A 252 -2.41 -48.15 26.91
CA ALA A 252 -3.51 -48.99 27.37
C ALA A 252 -3.96 -49.89 26.22
#